data_AF-A0A258JHI8-F1
#
_entry.id   AF-A0A258JHI8-F1
#
_cell.length_a   1.000
_cell.length_b   1.000
_cell.length_c   1.000
_cell.angle_alpha   90.00
_cell.angle_beta   90.00
_cell.angle_gamma   90.00
#
_symmetry.space_group_name_H-M   'P 1'
#
loop_
_entity.id
_entity.type
_entity.pdbx_description
1 polymer ?
#
loop_
_entity_poly.entity_id
_entity_poly.type
_entity_poly.pdbx_seq_one_letter_code
_entity_poly.pdbx_strand_id
1 'polypeptide(L)'
;MVRSAALTEADRLMTICNGCRYCEGLCAVFPAMEMRRTFADNDLNYLANLCHQCGACYSDCQYSPPHEFDVNVPATFAKVRNESYARYAWPGAFAGVFARNGLFITLLAALSVAAFIAGFVA
;
A
#
# COMPACT_ATOMS: atom_id res chain seq x y z
N MET A 1 -3.76 10.70 16.95
CA MET A 1 -2.71 9.86 16.35
C MET A 1 -2.05 10.67 15.27
N VAL A 2 -0.71 10.71 15.26
CA VAL A 2 0.04 11.38 14.20
C VAL A 2 -0.07 10.54 12.92
N ARG A 3 -0.40 11.19 11.81
CA ARG A 3 -0.51 10.58 10.49
C ARG A 3 0.84 9.98 10.06
N SER A 4 0.85 8.84 9.35
CA SER A 4 2.11 8.27 8.85
C SER A 4 2.70 9.14 7.73
N ALA A 5 4.00 9.02 7.50
CA ALA A 5 4.66 9.72 6.39
C ALA A 5 4.06 9.28 5.03
N ALA A 6 3.72 7.99 4.88
CA ALA A 6 3.10 7.48 3.66
C ALA A 6 1.69 8.07 3.43
N LEU A 7 0.87 8.19 4.49
CA LEU A 7 -0.45 8.83 4.39
C LEU A 7 -0.34 10.34 4.12
N THR A 8 0.66 11.00 4.69
CA THR A 8 0.93 12.43 4.44
C THR A 8 1.32 12.65 2.98
N GLU A 9 2.19 11.81 2.43
CA GLU A 9 2.57 11.90 1.03
C GLU A 9 1.42 11.54 0.09
N ALA A 10 0.65 10.51 0.43
CA ALA A 10 -0.52 10.13 -0.34
C ALA A 10 -1.55 11.26 -0.45
N ASP A 11 -1.77 12.03 0.62
CA ASP A 11 -2.62 13.22 0.59
C ASP A 11 -2.09 14.30 -0.34
N ARG A 12 -0.78 14.59 -0.27
CA ARG A 12 -0.13 15.55 -1.16
C ARG A 12 -0.31 15.14 -2.62
N LEU A 13 -0.04 13.89 -2.95
CA LEU A 13 -0.20 13.36 -4.30
C LEU A 13 -1.66 13.41 -4.76
N MET A 14 -2.62 12.98 -3.92
CA MET A 14 -4.02 13.01 -4.29
C MET A 14 -4.55 14.43 -4.46
N THR A 15 -4.05 15.39 -3.69
CA THR A 15 -4.34 16.82 -3.87
C THR A 15 -3.85 17.32 -5.23
N ILE A 16 -2.61 16.99 -5.61
CA ILE A 16 -2.06 17.34 -6.93
C ILE A 16 -2.84 16.65 -8.05
N CYS A 17 -3.13 15.35 -7.91
CA CYS A 17 -3.86 14.58 -8.90
C CYS A 17 -5.30 15.09 -9.11
N ASN A 18 -6.00 15.49 -8.04
CA ASN A 18 -7.35 16.07 -8.13
C ASN A 18 -7.35 17.43 -8.84
N GLY A 19 -6.28 18.21 -8.71
CA GLY A 19 -6.10 19.45 -9.47
C GLY A 19 -5.75 19.21 -10.95
N CYS A 20 -4.89 18.23 -11.23
CA CYS A 20 -4.34 17.98 -12.57
C CYS A 20 -5.25 17.15 -13.49
N ARG A 21 -5.81 16.06 -12.95
CA ARG A 21 -6.74 15.11 -13.63
C ARG A 21 -6.27 14.52 -14.96
N TYR A 22 -5.03 14.74 -15.37
CA TYR A 22 -4.51 14.24 -16.67
C TYR A 22 -4.62 12.72 -16.81
N CYS A 23 -4.38 11.98 -15.74
CA CYS A 23 -4.38 10.51 -15.74
C CYS A 23 -5.75 9.88 -15.44
N GLU A 24 -6.84 10.67 -15.35
CA GLU A 24 -8.15 10.18 -14.90
C GLU A 24 -8.70 9.03 -15.77
N GLY A 25 -8.43 9.05 -17.08
CA GLY A 25 -8.82 8.00 -18.02
C GLY A 25 -7.95 6.74 -18.00
N LEU A 26 -6.84 6.75 -17.27
CA LEU A 26 -5.84 5.66 -17.29
C LEU A 26 -5.96 4.72 -16.08
N CYS A 27 -6.63 5.14 -15.00
CA CYS A 27 -6.66 4.38 -13.76
C CYS A 27 -8.01 4.46 -13.07
N ALA A 28 -8.57 3.31 -12.72
CA ALA A 28 -9.86 3.18 -12.02
C ALA A 28 -9.87 3.81 -10.60
N VAL A 29 -8.71 4.17 -10.05
CA VAL A 29 -8.63 4.86 -8.76
C VAL A 29 -9.09 6.31 -8.87
N PHE A 30 -8.86 6.99 -10.01
CA PHE A 30 -9.13 8.42 -10.13
C PHE A 30 -10.62 8.79 -10.09
N PRO A 31 -11.54 8.03 -10.72
CA PRO A 31 -12.98 8.26 -10.52
C PRO A 31 -13.40 8.22 -9.05
N ALA A 32 -12.79 7.35 -8.23
CA ALA A 32 -13.06 7.29 -6.80
C ALA A 32 -12.45 8.47 -6.02
N MET A 33 -11.24 8.89 -6.43
CA MET A 33 -10.49 10.00 -5.85
C MET A 33 -11.19 11.35 -6.08
N GLU A 34 -11.71 11.59 -7.29
CA GLU A 34 -12.36 12.86 -7.68
C GLU A 34 -13.66 13.15 -6.90
N MET A 35 -14.29 12.11 -6.35
CA MET A 35 -15.44 12.24 -5.46
C MET A 35 -15.05 12.76 -4.06
N ARG A 36 -13.77 13.08 -3.81
CA ARG A 36 -13.26 13.57 -2.53
C ARG A 36 -12.74 14.99 -2.69
N ARG A 37 -13.08 15.86 -1.73
CA ARG A 37 -12.54 17.24 -1.64
C ARG A 37 -11.33 17.33 -0.70
N THR A 38 -11.24 16.39 0.22
CA THR A 38 -10.19 16.25 1.23
C THR A 38 -9.86 14.77 1.33
N PHE A 39 -8.60 14.42 1.55
CA PHE A 39 -8.19 13.01 1.64
C PHE A 39 -7.91 12.63 3.09
N ALA A 40 -8.96 12.23 3.80
CA ALA A 40 -8.82 11.66 5.13
C ALA A 40 -8.10 10.30 5.07
N ASP A 41 -7.52 9.86 6.19
CA ASP A 41 -6.72 8.64 6.23
C ASP A 41 -7.49 7.40 5.76
N ASN A 42 -8.77 7.28 6.09
CA ASN A 42 -9.62 6.17 5.65
C ASN A 42 -9.83 6.18 4.12
N ASP A 43 -10.05 7.35 3.52
CA ASP A 43 -10.15 7.49 2.06
C ASP A 43 -8.84 7.09 1.38
N LEU A 44 -7.70 7.52 1.92
CA LEU A 44 -6.39 7.14 1.36
C LEU A 44 -6.10 5.64 1.51
N ASN A 45 -6.48 5.03 2.62
CA ASN A 45 -6.39 3.57 2.79
C ASN A 45 -7.28 2.87 1.75
N TYR A 46 -8.50 3.36 1.52
CA TYR A 46 -9.40 2.83 0.50
C TYR A 46 -8.80 2.97 -0.91
N LEU A 47 -8.36 4.17 -1.31
CA LEU A 47 -7.77 4.42 -2.63
C LEU A 47 -6.48 3.60 -2.85
N ALA A 48 -5.64 3.46 -1.83
CA ALA A 48 -4.42 2.65 -1.91
C ALA A 48 -4.72 1.15 -2.11
N ASN A 49 -5.82 0.66 -1.53
CA ASN A 49 -6.29 -0.72 -1.72
C ASN A 49 -7.06 -0.93 -3.04
N LEU A 50 -7.59 0.15 -3.64
CA LEU A 50 -8.14 0.14 -5.01
C LEU A 50 -7.02 0.15 -6.07
N CYS A 51 -5.82 0.61 -5.72
CA CYS A 51 -4.67 0.67 -6.62
C CYS A 51 -4.04 -0.71 -6.84
N HIS A 52 -4.04 -1.20 -8.08
CA HIS A 52 -3.36 -2.45 -8.47
C HIS A 52 -1.90 -2.26 -8.90
N GLN A 53 -1.32 -1.08 -8.69
CA GLN A 53 0.10 -0.80 -8.97
C GLN A 53 0.53 -1.09 -10.42
N CYS A 54 -0.39 -0.89 -11.39
CA CYS A 54 -0.13 -1.15 -12.81
C CYS A 54 0.86 -0.17 -13.47
N GLY A 55 1.08 1.01 -12.87
CA GLY A 55 2.06 1.98 -13.34
C GLY A 55 1.62 2.92 -14.47
N ALA A 56 0.45 2.72 -15.10
CA ALA A 56 -0.01 3.55 -16.21
C ALA A 56 -0.04 5.06 -15.85
N CYS A 57 -0.61 5.39 -14.70
CA CYS A 57 -0.66 6.78 -14.23
C CYS A 57 0.70 7.39 -13.91
N TYR A 58 1.73 6.58 -13.63
CA TYR A 58 3.09 7.05 -13.39
C TYR A 58 3.82 7.34 -14.70
N SER A 59 3.71 6.42 -15.66
CA SER A 59 4.35 6.55 -16.97
C SER A 59 3.85 7.78 -17.74
N ASP A 60 2.56 8.08 -17.65
CA ASP A 60 1.94 9.22 -18.35
C ASP A 60 1.85 10.49 -17.49
N CYS A 61 2.40 10.49 -16.27
CA CYS A 61 2.31 11.64 -15.38
C CYS A 61 3.16 12.81 -15.88
N GLN A 62 2.59 14.00 -15.97
CA GLN A 62 3.34 15.23 -16.26
C GLN A 62 4.30 15.64 -15.13
N TYR A 63 4.05 15.12 -13.92
CA TYR A 63 4.72 15.52 -12.69
C TYR A 63 5.53 14.38 -12.05
N SER A 64 5.73 13.26 -12.75
CA SER A 64 6.66 12.21 -12.31
C SER A 64 8.11 12.72 -12.36
N PRO A 65 9.07 12.04 -11.70
CA PRO A 65 10.49 12.35 -11.83
C PRO A 65 10.93 12.58 -13.28
N PRO A 66 11.75 13.62 -13.55
CA PRO A 66 12.47 14.46 -12.59
C PRO A 66 11.73 15.76 -12.17
N HIS A 67 10.43 15.87 -12.40
CA HIS A 67 9.67 17.08 -12.02
C HIS A 67 9.74 17.33 -10.50
N GLU A 68 9.75 18.60 -10.08
CA GLU A 68 9.91 19.01 -8.66
C GLU A 68 8.82 18.47 -7.72
N PHE A 69 7.65 18.16 -8.27
CA PHE A 69 6.55 17.56 -7.51
C PHE A 69 6.74 16.06 -7.23
N ASP A 70 7.64 15.37 -7.94
CA ASP A 70 7.99 13.97 -7.72
C ASP A 70 6.76 13.05 -7.50
N VAL A 71 5.80 13.10 -8.43
CA VAL A 71 4.54 12.36 -8.30
C VAL A 71 4.76 10.88 -8.61
N ASN A 72 4.69 10.04 -7.58
CA ASN A 72 4.73 8.59 -7.71
C ASN A 72 3.60 7.91 -6.93
N VAL A 73 2.40 7.90 -7.53
CA VAL A 73 1.20 7.29 -6.95
C VAL A 73 1.38 5.79 -6.68
N PRO A 74 1.86 4.95 -7.62
CA PRO A 74 2.00 3.52 -7.38
C PRO A 74 2.92 3.19 -6.19
N ALA A 75 4.08 3.85 -6.08
CA ALA A 75 5.01 3.59 -4.99
C ALA A 75 4.47 4.07 -3.64
N THR A 76 3.82 5.23 -3.61
CA THR A 76 3.24 5.79 -2.38
C THR A 76 2.07 4.93 -1.88
N PHE A 77 1.16 4.54 -2.78
CA PHE A 77 0.04 3.67 -2.43
C PHE A 77 0.47 2.26 -2.06
N ALA A 78 1.57 1.73 -2.61
CA ALA A 78 2.13 0.47 -2.14
C ALA A 78 2.49 0.53 -0.65
N LYS A 79 3.10 1.64 -0.20
CA LYS A 79 3.45 1.86 1.21
C LYS A 79 2.19 1.97 2.08
N VAL A 80 1.24 2.83 1.70
CA VAL A 80 -0.04 2.99 2.44
C VAL A 80 -0.78 1.67 2.55
N ARG A 81 -0.87 0.89 1.46
CA ARG A 81 -1.53 -0.41 1.45
C ARG A 81 -0.87 -1.41 2.40
N ASN A 82 0.47 -1.51 2.37
CA ASN A 82 1.19 -2.39 3.30
C ASN A 82 1.02 -1.96 4.77
N GLU A 83 1.08 -0.67 5.06
CA GLU A 83 0.80 -0.14 6.41
C GLU A 83 -0.64 -0.46 6.85
N SER A 84 -1.60 -0.39 5.92
CA SER A 84 -3.01 -0.69 6.18
C SER A 84 -3.21 -2.15 6.59
N TYR A 85 -2.49 -3.10 5.96
CA TYR A 85 -2.61 -4.52 6.29
C TYR A 85 -2.20 -4.80 7.74
N ALA A 86 -1.08 -4.23 8.18
CA ALA A 86 -0.64 -4.39 9.56
C ALA A 86 -1.60 -3.70 10.54
N ARG A 87 -2.12 -2.51 10.20
CA ARG A 87 -3.06 -1.76 11.04
C ARG A 87 -4.40 -2.46 11.20
N TYR A 88 -4.91 -3.10 10.15
CA TYR A 88 -6.21 -3.76 10.13
C TYR A 88 -6.11 -5.28 10.30
N ALA A 89 -4.92 -5.82 10.63
CA ALA A 89 -4.73 -7.23 10.92
C ALA A 89 -5.59 -7.67 12.12
N TRP A 90 -6.32 -8.77 11.95
CA TRP A 90 -7.16 -9.35 12.99
C TRP A 90 -6.77 -10.82 13.26
N PRO A 91 -6.71 -11.26 14.53
CA PRO A 91 -6.90 -10.49 15.77
C PRO A 91 -5.77 -9.47 16.02
N GLY A 92 -6.12 -8.29 16.55
CA GLY A 92 -5.17 -7.17 16.72
C GLY A 92 -3.97 -7.49 17.63
N ALA A 93 -4.11 -8.44 18.56
CA ALA A 93 -3.00 -8.92 19.39
C ALA A 93 -1.85 -9.53 18.57
N PHE A 94 -2.14 -10.03 17.36
CA PHE A 94 -1.15 -10.62 16.46
C PHE A 94 -0.66 -9.65 15.38
N ALA A 95 -1.08 -8.39 15.37
CA ALA A 95 -0.66 -7.40 14.36
C ALA A 95 0.87 -7.21 14.32
N GLY A 96 1.54 -7.27 15.48
CA GLY A 96 3.01 -7.20 15.56
C GLY A 96 3.70 -8.44 14.99
N VAL A 97 3.11 -9.62 15.15
CA VAL A 97 3.57 -10.88 14.54
C VAL A 97 3.38 -10.82 13.03
N PHE A 98 2.24 -10.29 12.57
CA PHE A 98 1.96 -10.08 11.15
C PHE A 98 3.01 -9.17 10.50
N ALA A 99 3.36 -8.05 11.12
CA ALA A 99 4.38 -7.13 10.61
C ALA A 99 5.80 -7.75 10.53
N ARG A 100 6.06 -8.81 11.31
CA ARG A 100 7.35 -9.54 11.36
C ARG A 100 7.19 -11.01 10.94
N ASN A 101 6.20 -11.30 10.11
CA ASN A 101 5.78 -12.67 9.78
C ASN A 101 6.87 -13.51 9.12
N GLY A 102 7.81 -12.90 8.38
CA GLY A 102 8.86 -13.63 7.66
C GLY A 102 9.70 -14.55 8.54
N LEU A 103 10.03 -14.14 9.77
CA LEU A 103 10.77 -14.98 10.71
C LEU A 103 9.91 -16.17 11.17
N PHE A 104 8.67 -15.91 11.58
CA PHE A 104 7.76 -16.95 12.07
C PHE A 104 7.41 -17.98 10.99
N ILE A 105 7.14 -17.51 9.77
CA ILE A 105 6.85 -18.38 8.62
C ILE A 105 8.06 -19.28 8.32
N THR A 106 9.27 -18.71 8.29
CA THR A 106 10.50 -19.47 8.03
C THR A 106 10.73 -20.54 9.10
N LEU A 107 10.62 -20.17 10.38
CA LEU A 107 10.79 -21.12 11.50
C LEU A 107 9.74 -22.23 11.46
N LEU A 108 8.48 -21.90 11.23
CA LEU A 108 7.40 -22.89 11.14
C LEU A 108 7.59 -23.83 9.96
N ALA A 109 7.98 -23.31 8.79
CA ALA A 109 8.27 -24.12 7.61
C ALA A 109 9.43 -25.08 7.86
N ALA A 110 10.54 -24.60 8.43
CA ALA A 110 11.70 -25.43 8.76
C ALA A 110 11.36 -26.53 9.77
N LEU A 111 10.63 -26.20 10.84
CA LEU A 111 10.17 -27.16 11.85
C LEU A 111 9.23 -28.21 11.25
N SER A 112 8.34 -27.81 10.34
CA SER A 112 7.39 -28.71 9.67
C SER A 112 8.13 -29.73 8.80
N VAL A 113 9.11 -29.28 8.01
CA VAL A 113 9.95 -30.17 7.18
C VAL A 113 10.79 -31.11 8.07
N ALA A 114 11.41 -30.60 9.13
CA ALA A 114 12.21 -31.42 10.04
C ALA A 114 11.36 -32.50 10.73
N ALA A 115 10.16 -32.14 11.22
CA ALA A 115 9.25 -33.09 11.85
C ALA A 115 8.76 -34.16 10.88
N PHE A 116 8.46 -33.79 9.62
CA PHE A 116 8.08 -34.75 8.58
C PHE A 116 9.20 -35.77 8.30
N ILE A 117 10.44 -35.30 8.12
CA ILE A 117 11.59 -36.18 7.89
C ILE A 117 11.82 -37.09 9.11
N ALA A 118 11.81 -36.53 10.32
CA ALA A 118 12.00 -37.31 11.53
C ALA A 118 10.93 -38.40 11.71
N GLY A 119 9.66 -38.08 11.42
CA GLY A 119 8.57 -39.05 11.49
C GLY A 119 8.57 -40.10 10.37
N PHE A 120 9.26 -39.85 9.25
CA PHE A 120 9.43 -40.83 8.17
C PHE A 120 10.62 -41.78 8.41
N VAL A 121 11.64 -41.31 9.13
CA VAL A 121 12.86 -42.08 9.44
C VAL A 121 12.72 -42.92 10.73
N ALA A 122 11.81 -42.54 11.61
CA ALA A 122 11.43 -43.30 12.81
C ALA A 122 10.50 -44.48 12.48
#